data_AF-A0A3L7SRW3-F1
#
_entry.id   AF-A0A3L7SRW3-F1
#
_cell.length_a   1.000
_cell.length_b   1.000
_cell.length_c   1.000
_cell.angle_alpha   90.00
_cell.angle_beta   90.00
_cell.angle_gamma   90.00
#
_symmetry.space_group_name_H-M   'P 1'
#
loop_
_entity.id
_entity.type
_entity.pdbx_description
1 polymer ?
#
loop_
_entity_poly.entity_id
_entity_poly.type
_entity_poly.pdbx_seq_one_letter_code
_entity_poly.pdbx_strand_id
1 'polypeptide(L)'
;DGTTFSLDVAVGKARNLRYYNDATQLQSIDQVPGVPAGTAFTNRTIRYLSLPRFPEGIDFPSGPFSQINDGGTSLNTAQTVGVPLPASAFQSVFGFSSFHPGSNFRQPATATTPIQNQNGIIFFPGSSGIYVGGQLISGFGISGDGVDQDDVVTFGGQVGYNAPDSLRADFQFVRGVRLPYQKFNRQPILPQA
;
A
#
# COMPACT_ATOMS: atom_id res chain seq x y z
N ASP A 1 -12.63 -15.68 15.33
CA ASP A 1 -11.29 -15.36 14.79
C ASP A 1 -11.34 -14.19 13.80
N GLY A 2 -12.39 -14.06 12.97
CA GLY A 2 -12.51 -13.01 11.96
C GLY A 2 -12.52 -11.56 12.48
N THR A 3 -13.08 -11.30 13.66
CA THR A 3 -13.08 -9.94 14.25
C THR A 3 -11.69 -9.51 14.71
N THR A 4 -10.91 -10.39 15.34
CA THR A 4 -9.53 -10.12 15.77
C THR A 4 -8.61 -9.90 14.57
N PHE A 5 -8.68 -10.77 13.57
CA PHE A 5 -7.95 -10.60 12.31
C PHE A 5 -8.25 -9.25 11.65
N SER A 6 -9.54 -8.91 11.53
CA SER A 6 -9.96 -7.68 10.86
C SER A 6 -9.49 -6.43 11.60
N LEU A 7 -9.47 -6.46 12.94
CA LEU A 7 -8.94 -5.35 13.74
C LEU A 7 -7.44 -5.14 13.50
N ASP A 8 -6.64 -6.21 13.58
CA ASP A 8 -5.19 -6.11 13.38
C ASP A 8 -4.81 -5.64 11.98
N VAL A 9 -5.56 -6.11 10.97
CA VAL A 9 -5.41 -5.69 9.58
C VAL A 9 -5.82 -4.23 9.39
N ALA A 10 -6.94 -3.78 9.97
CA ALA A 10 -7.38 -2.40 9.87
C ALA A 10 -6.34 -1.43 10.48
N VAL A 11 -5.79 -1.77 11.65
CA VAL A 11 -4.72 -0.98 12.28
C VAL A 11 -3.43 -1.04 11.46
N GLY A 12 -3.07 -2.20 10.92
CA GLY A 12 -1.92 -2.35 10.01
C GLY A 12 -2.05 -1.49 8.76
N LYS A 13 -3.21 -1.51 8.11
CA LYS A 13 -3.54 -0.62 6.98
C LYS A 13 -3.33 0.84 7.40
N ALA A 14 -3.96 1.31 8.49
CA ALA A 14 -3.79 2.68 8.98
C ALA A 14 -2.31 3.06 9.22
N ARG A 15 -1.49 2.17 9.79
CA ARG A 15 -0.06 2.39 9.98
C ARG A 15 0.70 2.56 8.68
N ASN A 16 0.38 1.79 7.64
CA ASN A 16 0.96 1.99 6.31
C ASN A 16 0.80 3.45 5.87
N LEU A 17 -0.42 4.00 5.95
CA LEU A 17 -0.67 5.35 5.41
C LEU A 17 -0.11 6.44 6.33
N ARG A 18 -0.11 6.21 7.64
CA ARG A 18 0.49 7.15 8.59
C ARG A 18 2.00 7.30 8.36
N TYR A 19 2.68 6.24 7.94
CA TYR A 19 4.09 6.32 7.55
C TYR A 19 4.25 6.87 6.13
N TYR A 20 3.61 6.23 5.15
CA TYR A 20 3.91 6.47 3.74
C TYR A 20 3.46 7.86 3.26
N ASN A 21 2.38 8.38 3.81
CA ASN A 21 1.87 9.70 3.43
C ASN A 21 2.54 10.85 4.20
N ASP A 22 3.43 10.56 5.15
CA ASP A 22 4.16 11.57 5.91
C ASP A 22 5.54 11.79 5.26
N ALA A 23 5.67 12.89 4.50
CA ALA A 23 6.92 13.22 3.80
C ALA A 23 8.13 13.36 4.73
N THR A 24 7.92 13.63 6.02
CA THR A 24 9.01 13.78 7.00
C THR A 24 9.47 12.44 7.56
N GLN A 25 8.66 11.38 7.43
CA GLN A 25 8.98 10.04 7.92
C GLN A 25 9.37 9.07 6.80
N LEU A 26 8.79 9.24 5.61
CA LEU A 26 9.00 8.34 4.47
C LEU A 26 10.47 8.27 4.06
N GLN A 27 11.08 7.11 4.28
CA GLN A 27 12.48 6.86 3.89
C GLN A 27 12.62 6.86 2.38
N SER A 28 13.72 7.44 1.87
CA SER A 28 13.98 7.56 0.43
C SER A 28 13.97 6.23 -0.31
N ILE A 29 14.40 5.14 0.34
CA ILE A 29 14.41 3.78 -0.22
C ILE A 29 13.00 3.19 -0.40
N ASP A 30 12.01 3.68 0.34
CA ASP A 30 10.62 3.24 0.17
C ASP A 30 9.84 4.12 -0.82
N GLN A 31 10.43 5.24 -1.29
CA GLN A 31 9.79 6.16 -2.22
C GLN A 31 9.69 5.59 -3.64
N VAL A 32 8.62 5.97 -4.35
CA VAL A 32 8.50 5.68 -5.78
C VAL A 32 9.19 6.81 -6.56
N PRO A 33 10.18 6.50 -7.42
CA PRO A 33 10.84 7.52 -8.24
C PRO A 33 9.84 8.33 -9.08
N GLY A 34 9.95 9.65 -9.02
CA GLY A 34 9.08 10.58 -9.76
C GLY A 34 7.73 10.86 -9.09
N VAL A 35 7.43 10.24 -7.94
CA VAL A 35 6.26 10.55 -7.14
C VAL A 35 6.70 11.38 -5.92
N PRO A 36 6.14 12.57 -5.67
CA PRO A 36 6.52 13.38 -4.52
C PRO A 36 6.32 12.66 -3.19
N ALA A 37 7.27 12.79 -2.26
CA ALA A 37 7.10 12.34 -0.89
C ALA A 37 5.88 13.05 -0.24
N GLY A 38 5.09 12.31 0.51
CA GLY A 38 3.82 12.80 1.08
C GLY A 38 2.63 12.77 0.12
N THR A 39 2.78 12.21 -1.08
CA THR A 39 1.62 11.84 -1.91
C THR A 39 0.72 10.90 -1.10
N ALA A 40 -0.57 11.22 -1.02
CA ALA A 40 -1.56 10.42 -0.35
C ALA A 40 -1.79 9.10 -1.10
N PHE A 41 -1.16 8.04 -0.62
CA PHE A 41 -1.36 6.67 -1.06
C PHE A 41 -2.47 6.02 -0.24
N THR A 42 -3.09 5.01 -0.85
CA THR A 42 -3.88 3.99 -0.14
C THR A 42 -3.17 2.64 -0.25
N ASN A 43 -3.64 1.65 0.49
CA ASN A 43 -3.16 0.28 0.36
C ASN A 43 -3.48 -0.31 -1.02
N ARG A 44 -4.45 0.23 -1.76
CA ARG A 44 -4.65 -0.10 -3.18
C ARG A 44 -3.49 0.38 -4.03
N THR A 45 -3.05 1.63 -3.83
CA THR A 45 -1.86 2.17 -4.51
C THR A 45 -0.63 1.33 -4.22
N ILE A 46 -0.40 1.02 -2.94
CA ILE A 46 0.73 0.18 -2.49
C ILE A 46 0.65 -1.20 -3.15
N ARG A 47 -0.51 -1.87 -3.12
CA ARG A 47 -0.72 -3.15 -3.81
C ARG A 47 -0.36 -3.07 -5.28
N TYR A 48 -0.89 -2.06 -5.97
CA TYR A 48 -0.76 -1.89 -7.41
C TYR A 48 0.70 -1.77 -7.83
N LEU A 49 1.51 -1.05 -7.04
CA LEU A 49 2.94 -0.89 -7.26
C LEU A 49 3.76 -2.13 -6.87
N SER A 50 3.22 -3.02 -6.02
CA SER A 50 3.89 -4.27 -5.63
C SER A 50 3.66 -5.43 -6.61
N LEU A 51 2.71 -5.28 -7.54
CA LEU A 51 2.37 -6.34 -8.47
C LEU A 51 3.56 -6.72 -9.37
N PRO A 52 3.72 -8.01 -9.68
CA PRO A 52 4.76 -8.48 -10.60
C PRO A 52 4.56 -7.95 -12.03
N ARG A 53 3.36 -7.46 -12.35
CA ARG A 53 2.96 -6.93 -13.67
C ARG A 53 2.31 -5.55 -13.46
N PHE A 54 2.88 -4.52 -14.09
CA PHE A 54 2.48 -3.13 -13.93
C PHE A 54 2.39 -2.40 -15.29
N PRO A 55 1.24 -1.81 -15.63
CA PRO A 55 -0.03 -1.83 -14.88
C PRO A 55 -0.61 -3.24 -14.78
N GLU A 56 -1.56 -3.44 -13.87
CA GLU A 56 -2.23 -4.74 -13.72
C GLU A 56 -2.77 -5.24 -15.08
N GLY A 57 -2.45 -6.48 -15.45
CA GLY A 57 -2.83 -7.06 -16.73
C GLY A 57 -1.89 -6.79 -17.91
N ILE A 58 -0.75 -6.11 -17.70
CA ILE A 58 0.31 -5.94 -18.72
C ILE A 58 1.59 -6.68 -18.29
N ASP A 59 2.22 -7.39 -19.23
CA ASP A 59 3.31 -8.34 -18.95
C ASP A 59 4.60 -7.71 -18.40
N PHE A 60 4.94 -6.49 -18.84
CA PHE A 60 6.13 -5.78 -18.40
C PHE A 60 5.91 -4.27 -18.53
N PRO A 61 6.47 -3.43 -17.63
CA PRO A 61 7.36 -3.76 -16.51
C PRO A 61 6.67 -4.28 -15.24
N SER A 62 7.44 -4.80 -14.28
CA SER A 62 6.95 -5.06 -12.91
C SER A 62 6.78 -3.77 -12.13
N GLY A 63 5.87 -3.74 -11.16
CA GLY A 63 5.64 -2.55 -10.34
C GLY A 63 6.89 -2.16 -9.54
N PRO A 64 7.12 -0.86 -9.22
CA PRO A 64 8.32 -0.42 -8.50
C PRO A 64 8.56 -1.09 -7.14
N PHE A 65 7.51 -1.56 -6.48
CA PHE A 65 7.60 -2.25 -5.20
C PHE A 65 7.70 -3.76 -5.32
N SER A 66 7.66 -4.31 -6.54
CA SER A 66 7.65 -5.74 -6.76
C SER A 66 8.99 -6.41 -6.44
N GLN A 67 8.93 -7.54 -5.76
CA GLN A 67 10.08 -8.43 -5.51
C GLN A 67 10.75 -8.94 -6.79
N ILE A 68 10.04 -8.97 -7.92
CA ILE A 68 10.65 -9.34 -9.21
C ILE A 68 11.84 -8.44 -9.55
N ASN A 69 11.83 -7.19 -9.10
CA ASN A 69 12.94 -6.24 -9.32
C ASN A 69 14.22 -6.61 -8.55
N ASP A 70 14.14 -7.46 -7.53
CA ASP A 70 15.28 -7.87 -6.69
C ASP A 70 16.00 -9.11 -7.24
N GLY A 71 15.42 -9.76 -8.27
CA GLY A 71 15.93 -11.01 -8.83
C GLY A 71 15.57 -12.25 -8.01
N GLY A 72 16.04 -13.41 -8.46
CA GLY A 72 15.82 -14.69 -7.78
C GLY A 72 14.37 -15.19 -7.77
N THR A 73 13.41 -14.49 -8.39
CA THR A 73 11.99 -14.87 -8.48
C THR A 73 11.53 -14.82 -9.94
N SER A 74 10.89 -15.88 -10.41
CA SER A 74 10.34 -15.98 -11.76
C SER A 74 9.09 -15.12 -11.90
N LEU A 75 9.06 -14.22 -12.90
CA LEU A 75 7.86 -13.45 -13.26
C LEU A 75 6.69 -14.34 -13.71
N ASN A 76 6.97 -15.51 -14.27
CA ASN A 76 5.94 -16.37 -14.86
C ASN A 76 5.39 -17.41 -13.88
N THR A 77 6.22 -17.89 -12.96
CA THR A 77 5.86 -19.02 -12.07
C THR A 77 5.86 -18.64 -10.59
N ALA A 78 6.32 -17.44 -10.22
CA ALA A 78 6.54 -17.00 -8.84
C ALA A 78 7.48 -17.92 -8.03
N GLN A 79 8.19 -18.84 -8.68
CA GLN A 79 9.16 -19.74 -8.05
C GLN A 79 10.51 -19.06 -7.93
N THR A 80 11.29 -19.49 -6.93
CA THR A 80 12.71 -19.14 -6.82
C THR A 80 13.46 -19.59 -8.07
N VAL A 81 14.26 -18.71 -8.67
CA VAL A 81 15.10 -19.00 -9.84
C VAL A 81 16.56 -18.97 -9.43
N GLY A 82 17.29 -20.03 -9.74
CA GLY A 82 18.70 -20.17 -9.39
C GLY A 82 18.92 -20.47 -7.91
N VAL A 83 20.10 -20.10 -7.40
CA VAL A 83 20.45 -20.25 -5.98
C VAL A 83 19.65 -19.22 -5.16
N PRO A 84 19.06 -19.60 -4.02
CA PRO A 84 18.39 -18.65 -3.14
C PRO A 84 19.29 -17.46 -2.79
N LEU A 85 18.79 -16.25 -3.02
CA LEU A 85 19.51 -15.03 -2.68
C LEU A 85 19.40 -14.75 -1.17
N PRO A 86 20.40 -14.10 -0.56
CA PRO A 86 20.30 -13.68 0.84
C PRO A 86 19.21 -12.62 1.03
N ALA A 87 18.66 -12.50 2.24
CA ALA A 87 17.64 -11.49 2.58
C ALA A 87 18.06 -10.06 2.20
N SER A 88 19.35 -9.75 2.26
CA SER A 88 19.92 -8.45 1.87
C SER A 88 19.82 -8.13 0.38
N ALA A 89 19.55 -9.12 -0.49
CA ALA A 89 19.34 -8.88 -1.91
C ALA A 89 17.96 -8.25 -2.21
N PHE A 90 17.00 -8.38 -1.29
CA PHE A 90 15.62 -7.96 -1.49
C PHE A 90 15.38 -6.53 -1.01
N GLN A 91 15.47 -5.57 -1.93
CA GLN A 91 15.41 -4.14 -1.63
C GLN A 91 14.10 -3.47 -2.08
N SER A 92 13.33 -4.05 -2.99
CA SER A 92 11.97 -3.60 -3.26
C SER A 92 11.11 -3.63 -1.99
N VAL A 93 10.07 -2.79 -1.91
CA VAL A 93 9.18 -2.74 -0.73
C VAL A 93 8.57 -4.11 -0.42
N PHE A 94 8.07 -4.84 -1.43
CA PHE A 94 7.50 -6.17 -1.22
C PHE A 94 8.58 -7.21 -0.88
N GLY A 95 9.71 -7.18 -1.59
CA GLY A 95 10.82 -8.10 -1.33
C GLY A 95 11.39 -7.94 0.08
N PHE A 96 11.66 -6.71 0.51
CA PHE A 96 12.12 -6.41 1.87
C PHE A 96 11.13 -6.91 2.92
N SER A 97 9.83 -6.65 2.72
CA SER A 97 8.77 -7.08 3.64
C SER A 97 8.68 -8.59 3.78
N SER A 98 9.10 -9.36 2.77
CA SER A 98 9.08 -10.83 2.82
C SER A 98 10.15 -11.41 3.77
N PHE A 99 11.21 -10.65 4.04
CA PHE A 99 12.26 -11.02 5.01
C PHE A 99 12.19 -10.24 6.33
N HIS A 100 11.36 -9.18 6.38
CA HIS A 100 11.14 -8.36 7.56
C HIS A 100 9.63 -8.22 7.84
N PRO A 101 8.91 -9.33 8.08
CA PRO A 101 7.44 -9.31 8.18
C PRO A 101 6.92 -8.50 9.38
N GLY A 102 7.76 -8.21 10.38
CA GLY A 102 7.41 -7.37 11.52
C GLY A 102 7.54 -5.86 11.27
N SER A 103 8.20 -5.41 10.20
CA SER A 103 8.43 -3.98 9.96
C SER A 103 7.33 -3.35 9.10
N ASN A 104 6.94 -2.12 9.42
CA ASN A 104 6.10 -1.31 8.56
C ASN A 104 6.99 -0.57 7.56
N PHE A 105 7.20 -1.13 6.37
CA PHE A 105 8.24 -0.67 5.44
C PHE A 105 9.61 -0.62 6.13
N ARG A 106 10.46 0.36 5.82
CA ARG A 106 11.70 0.63 6.55
C ARG A 106 11.53 1.77 7.55
N GLN A 107 10.32 1.91 8.12
CA GLN A 107 10.05 2.92 9.13
C GLN A 107 10.99 2.75 10.33
N PRO A 108 11.81 3.75 10.67
CA PRO A 108 12.66 3.67 11.86
C PRO A 108 11.81 3.57 13.13
N ALA A 109 12.27 2.75 14.08
CA ALA A 109 11.66 2.72 15.41
C ALA A 109 11.97 4.04 16.14
N THR A 110 10.93 4.71 16.63
CA THR A 110 11.05 5.93 17.43
C THR A 110 10.28 5.78 18.74
N ALA A 111 10.43 6.72 19.67
CA ALA A 111 9.65 6.72 20.91
C ALA A 111 8.13 6.76 20.67
N THR A 112 7.68 7.44 19.59
CA THR A 112 6.26 7.57 19.23
C THR A 112 5.81 6.52 18.22
N THR A 113 6.73 5.78 17.59
CA THR A 113 6.40 4.64 16.72
C THR A 113 7.36 3.48 16.99
N PRO A 114 7.22 2.84 18.16
CA PRO A 114 8.11 1.78 18.57
C PRO A 114 7.93 0.55 17.68
N ILE A 115 8.98 -0.28 17.58
CA ILE A 115 8.97 -1.46 16.69
C ILE A 115 7.87 -2.46 17.06
N GLN A 116 7.46 -2.50 18.33
CA GLN A 116 6.33 -3.30 18.83
C GLN A 116 4.99 -2.91 18.21
N ASN A 117 4.88 -1.68 17.70
CA ASN A 117 3.70 -1.20 16.99
C ASN A 117 3.78 -1.47 15.49
N GLN A 118 4.89 -2.03 14.98
CA GLN A 118 5.02 -2.45 13.60
C GLN A 118 4.63 -3.93 13.48
N ASN A 119 3.83 -4.26 12.47
CA ASN A 119 3.30 -5.61 12.26
C ASN A 119 3.24 -6.00 10.78
N GLY A 120 4.17 -5.47 9.99
CA GLY A 120 4.22 -5.71 8.54
C GLY A 120 3.41 -4.71 7.72
N ILE A 121 3.59 -4.80 6.40
CA ILE A 121 2.86 -4.00 5.42
C ILE A 121 1.62 -4.78 4.98
N ILE A 122 0.45 -4.15 5.06
CA ILE A 122 -0.75 -4.71 4.42
C ILE A 122 -0.78 -4.35 2.92
N PHE A 123 -0.84 -5.33 2.03
CA PHE A 123 -0.81 -5.11 0.57
C PHE A 123 -2.17 -5.25 -0.11
N PHE A 124 -3.27 -5.09 0.62
CA PHE A 124 -4.61 -5.13 0.02
C PHE A 124 -5.45 -3.90 0.39
N PRO A 125 -6.35 -3.46 -0.53
CA PRO A 125 -7.19 -2.26 -0.40
C PRO A 125 -8.03 -2.17 0.88
N GLY A 126 -8.63 -1.01 1.14
CA GLY A 126 -9.40 -0.73 2.35
C GLY A 126 -8.75 0.30 3.27
N SER A 127 -8.25 1.41 2.74
CA SER A 127 -7.55 2.40 3.56
C SER A 127 -7.40 3.77 2.94
N SER A 128 -7.09 4.75 3.77
CA SER A 128 -6.75 6.12 3.35
C SER A 128 -5.96 6.86 4.43
N GLY A 129 -5.41 8.02 4.09
CA GLY A 129 -4.96 8.99 5.09
C GLY A 129 -6.13 9.86 5.55
N ILE A 130 -6.10 10.29 6.81
CA ILE A 130 -7.03 11.26 7.42
C ILE A 130 -6.35 12.62 7.41
N TYR A 131 -6.95 13.57 6.69
CA TYR A 131 -6.43 14.92 6.54
C TYR A 131 -7.38 15.95 7.16
N VAL A 132 -6.82 16.90 7.89
CA VAL A 132 -7.56 18.03 8.48
C VAL A 132 -6.83 19.32 8.09
N GLY A 133 -7.53 20.26 7.47
CA GLY A 133 -6.89 21.49 6.95
C GLY A 133 -5.81 21.21 5.89
N GLY A 134 -5.93 20.08 5.17
CA GLY A 134 -4.95 19.63 4.18
C GLY A 134 -3.68 18.98 4.75
N GLN A 135 -3.58 18.85 6.08
CA GLN A 135 -2.45 18.20 6.75
C GLN A 135 -2.81 16.77 7.15
N LEU A 136 -1.88 15.83 6.95
CA LEU A 136 -2.05 14.46 7.40
C LEU A 136 -2.06 14.41 8.93
N ILE A 137 -3.13 13.85 9.51
CA ILE A 137 -3.28 13.66 10.96
C ILE A 137 -3.02 12.20 11.35
N SER A 138 -3.56 11.26 10.58
CA SER A 138 -3.44 9.82 10.84
C SER A 138 -3.65 9.00 9.57
N GLY A 139 -3.46 7.69 9.66
CA GLY A 139 -4.02 6.75 8.69
C GLY A 139 -5.37 6.20 9.16
N PHE A 140 -6.11 5.64 8.21
CA PHE A 140 -7.40 5.01 8.40
C PHE A 140 -7.45 3.70 7.63
N GLY A 141 -7.93 2.64 8.26
CA GLY A 141 -7.99 1.31 7.69
C GLY A 141 -9.30 0.63 7.98
N ILE A 142 -9.81 -0.08 6.98
CA ILE A 142 -11.01 -0.90 7.01
C ILE A 142 -10.61 -2.31 6.63
N SER A 143 -11.17 -3.30 7.30
CA SER A 143 -11.01 -4.71 6.94
C SER A 143 -12.23 -5.48 7.40
N GLY A 144 -12.71 -6.40 6.58
CA GLY A 144 -13.75 -7.36 6.98
C GLY A 144 -14.52 -8.00 5.83
N ASP A 145 -14.55 -7.37 4.66
CA ASP A 145 -15.24 -7.87 3.46
C ASP A 145 -14.22 -8.05 2.29
N GLY A 146 -14.71 -8.25 1.07
CA GLY A 146 -13.89 -8.20 -0.15
C GLY A 146 -13.20 -6.85 -0.31
N VAL A 147 -12.01 -6.86 -0.92
CA VAL A 147 -11.14 -5.68 -0.98
C VAL A 147 -11.75 -4.48 -1.70
N ASP A 148 -12.66 -4.68 -2.64
CA ASP A 148 -13.36 -3.59 -3.33
C ASP A 148 -14.51 -3.05 -2.45
N GLN A 149 -15.15 -3.88 -1.62
CA GLN A 149 -16.10 -3.44 -0.59
C GLN A 149 -15.41 -2.69 0.56
N ASP A 150 -14.24 -3.14 1.00
CA ASP A 150 -13.43 -2.40 1.99
C ASP A 150 -13.14 -0.97 1.51
N ASP A 151 -12.88 -0.77 0.22
CA ASP A 151 -12.71 0.56 -0.37
C ASP A 151 -14.00 1.39 -0.42
N VAL A 152 -15.16 0.77 -0.69
CA VAL A 152 -16.47 1.45 -0.60
C VAL A 152 -16.69 1.99 0.82
N VAL A 153 -16.45 1.14 1.83
CA VAL A 153 -16.58 1.53 3.24
C VAL A 153 -15.54 2.58 3.61
N THR A 154 -14.31 2.47 3.11
CA THR A 154 -13.25 3.48 3.32
C THR A 154 -13.68 4.83 2.75
N PHE A 155 -14.23 4.85 1.53
CA PHE A 155 -14.71 6.07 0.88
C PHE A 155 -15.81 6.76 1.70
N GLY A 156 -16.78 5.99 2.21
CA GLY A 156 -17.82 6.53 3.10
C GLY A 156 -17.29 6.98 4.46
N GLY A 157 -16.34 6.23 5.04
CA GLY A 157 -15.79 6.49 6.37
C GLY A 157 -14.86 7.70 6.46
N GLN A 158 -14.22 8.09 5.36
CA GLN A 158 -13.29 9.23 5.33
C GLN A 158 -13.96 10.58 5.00
N VAL A 159 -15.29 10.62 4.83
CA VAL A 159 -16.01 11.86 4.46
C VAL A 159 -15.70 12.97 5.47
N GLY A 160 -15.28 14.14 4.96
CA GLY A 160 -14.83 15.28 5.78
C GLY A 160 -13.34 15.27 6.13
N TYR A 161 -12.63 14.17 5.84
CA TYR A 161 -11.21 13.97 6.18
C TYR A 161 -10.36 13.55 4.97
N ASN A 162 -10.85 13.83 3.76
CA ASN A 162 -10.21 13.43 2.51
C ASN A 162 -8.85 14.10 2.33
N ALA A 163 -7.92 13.37 1.71
CA ALA A 163 -6.71 13.97 1.17
C ALA A 163 -7.05 15.08 0.15
N PRO A 164 -6.30 16.20 0.14
CA PRO A 164 -6.38 17.18 -0.95
C PRO A 164 -6.17 16.49 -2.30
N ASP A 165 -6.96 16.89 -3.31
CA ASP A 165 -6.88 16.25 -4.64
C ASP A 165 -5.47 16.31 -5.23
N SER A 166 -4.77 17.43 -5.09
CA SER A 166 -3.39 17.58 -5.54
C SER A 166 -2.39 16.61 -4.90
N LEU A 167 -2.70 16.07 -3.72
CA LEU A 167 -1.87 15.09 -3.02
C LEU A 167 -2.25 13.65 -3.34
N ARG A 168 -3.44 13.37 -3.88
CA ARG A 168 -3.88 11.98 -4.07
C ARG A 168 -3.05 11.24 -5.11
N ALA A 169 -2.83 9.95 -4.86
CA ALA A 169 -2.08 9.09 -5.77
C ALA A 169 -2.67 9.06 -7.19
N ASP A 170 -3.99 9.19 -7.36
CA ASP A 170 -4.63 9.23 -8.67
C ASP A 170 -4.44 10.54 -9.45
N PHE A 171 -3.74 11.52 -8.88
CA PHE A 171 -3.17 12.66 -9.62
C PHE A 171 -1.70 12.44 -10.02
N GLN A 172 -1.10 11.32 -9.62
CA GLN A 172 0.28 10.96 -9.92
C GLN A 172 0.36 9.86 -10.99
N PHE A 173 1.53 9.81 -11.64
CA PHE A 173 1.82 8.84 -12.69
C PHE A 173 3.14 8.14 -12.43
N VAL A 174 3.19 6.85 -12.75
CA VAL A 174 4.42 6.07 -12.77
C VAL A 174 4.52 5.45 -14.15
N ARG A 175 5.61 5.74 -14.88
CA ARG A 175 5.84 5.23 -16.24
C ARG A 175 4.64 5.48 -17.18
N GLY A 176 4.02 6.67 -17.08
CA GLY A 176 2.85 7.06 -17.89
C GLY A 176 1.52 6.46 -17.44
N VAL A 177 1.50 5.61 -16.41
CA VAL A 177 0.28 5.00 -15.85
C VAL A 177 -0.19 5.80 -14.64
N ARG A 178 -1.46 6.22 -14.66
CA ARG A 178 -2.10 6.86 -13.50
C ARG A 178 -2.26 5.85 -12.36
N LEU A 179 -1.86 6.21 -11.15
CA LEU A 179 -2.00 5.31 -10.00
C LEU A 179 -3.46 5.22 -9.53
N PRO A 180 -3.92 4.07 -9.00
CA PRO A 180 -5.23 3.98 -8.37
C PRO A 180 -5.19 4.57 -6.96
N TYR A 181 -6.30 5.18 -6.54
CA TYR A 181 -6.51 5.63 -5.17
C TYR A 181 -7.53 4.75 -4.44
N GLN A 182 -8.75 4.63 -4.96
CA GLN A 182 -9.77 3.67 -4.51
C GLN A 182 -10.42 3.00 -5.72
N LYS A 183 -11.03 1.83 -5.54
CA LYS A 183 -11.81 1.15 -6.59
C LYS A 183 -13.15 0.73 -6.03
N PHE A 184 -14.18 0.97 -6.83
CA PHE A 184 -15.55 0.58 -6.52
C PHE A 184 -16.00 -0.56 -7.44
N ASN A 185 -17.03 -1.29 -6.99
CA ASN A 185 -17.68 -2.31 -7.80
C ASN A 185 -18.22 -1.70 -9.09
N ARG A 186 -17.94 -2.32 -10.25
CA ARG A 186 -18.46 -1.86 -11.56
C ARG A 186 -20.00 -1.86 -11.61
N GLN A 187 -20.64 -2.73 -10.82
CA GLN A 187 -22.09 -2.83 -10.69
C GLN A 187 -22.45 -2.87 -9.19
N PRO A 188 -22.70 -1.72 -8.56
CA PRO A 188 -22.91 -1.66 -7.11
C PRO A 188 -24.29 -2.16 -6.65
N ILE A 189 -25.21 -2.53 -7.56
CA ILE A 189 -26.56 -2.99 -7.23
C ILE A 189 -26.98 -4.10 -8.22
N LEU A 190 -27.47 -5.24 -7.74
CA LEU A 190 -28.38 -6.08 -8.53
C LEU A 190 -29.72 -5.34 -8.60
N PRO A 191 -30.45 -5.32 -9.74
CA PRO A 191 -31.77 -4.72 -9.79
C PRO A 191 -32.61 -5.26 -8.62
N GLN A 192 -33.16 -4.38 -7.78
CA GLN A 192 -34.18 -4.79 -6.83
C GLN A 192 -35.36 -5.29 -7.68
N ALA A 193 -35.72 -6.56 -7.49
CA ALA A 193 -36.92 -7.16 -8.05
C ALA A 193 -38.17 -6.59 -7.38
#